data_AF-A0A536YZ16-F1
#
_entry.id   AF-A0A536YZ16-F1
#
_cell.length_a   1.000
_cell.length_b   1.000
_cell.length_c   1.000
_cell.angle_alpha   90.00
_cell.angle_beta   90.00
_cell.angle_gamma   90.00
#
_symmetry.space_group_name_H-M   'P 1'
#
loop_
_entity.id
_entity.type
_entity.pdbx_description
1 polymer ?
#
loop_
_entity_poly.entity_id
_entity_poly.type
_entity_poly.pdbx_seq_one_letter_code
_entity_poly.pdbx_strand_id
1 'polypeptide(L)'
;MLPALSRAEGAIRAAACDAEREFGEGDPDANAARCEGAKEVGGVEVGRTSARLRNPRNAPPAWAVTYVVSTDGRKAAAVGPVAFDLGDSVGLLKPIEIRRRCLACHATLERIAPDTRDWLRRAYPQDRSFGYALGDLRGFWWAEAAKRPAH
;
A
#
# COMPACT_ATOMS: atom_id res chain seq x y z
N MET A 1 -8.43 25.84 0.64
CA MET A 1 -7.67 24.67 1.14
C MET A 1 -8.41 23.41 0.73
N LEU A 2 -7.72 22.39 0.21
CA LEU A 2 -8.36 21.10 -0.10
C LEU A 2 -8.81 20.41 1.21
N PRO A 3 -9.98 19.75 1.24
CA PRO A 3 -10.39 18.92 2.37
C PRO A 3 -9.31 17.88 2.71
N ALA A 4 -9.19 17.52 3.99
CA ALA A 4 -8.18 16.55 4.44
C ALA A 4 -8.26 15.21 3.70
N LEU A 5 -9.48 14.71 3.45
CA LEU A 5 -9.67 13.47 2.68
C LEU A 5 -9.09 13.58 1.26
N SER A 6 -9.38 14.67 0.54
CA SER A 6 -8.84 14.88 -0.81
C SER A 6 -7.31 14.99 -0.82
N ARG A 7 -6.72 15.54 0.25
CA ARG A 7 -5.25 15.55 0.41
C ARG A 7 -4.69 14.16 0.69
N ALA A 8 -5.34 13.36 1.54
CA ALA A 8 -4.97 11.98 1.78
C ALA A 8 -5.06 11.13 0.48
N GLU A 9 -6.12 11.30 -0.30
CA GLU A 9 -6.27 10.65 -1.60
C GLU A 9 -5.18 11.06 -2.60
N GLY A 10 -4.88 12.36 -2.66
CA GLY A 10 -3.82 12.91 -3.49
C GLY A 10 -2.44 12.37 -3.10
N ALA A 11 -2.13 12.30 -1.81
CA ALA A 11 -0.87 11.77 -1.30
C ALA A 11 -0.70 10.29 -1.65
N ILE A 12 -1.74 9.46 -1.44
CA ILE A 12 -1.69 8.05 -1.85
C ILE A 12 -1.52 7.94 -3.36
N ARG A 13 -2.22 8.75 -4.16
CA ARG A 13 -2.10 8.73 -5.62
C ARG A 13 -0.67 9.08 -6.06
N ALA A 14 -0.07 10.12 -5.47
CA ALA A 14 1.31 10.51 -5.76
C ALA A 14 2.29 9.38 -5.44
N ALA A 15 2.26 8.86 -4.22
CA ALA A 15 3.17 7.79 -3.78
C ALA A 15 2.98 6.49 -4.57
N ALA A 16 1.75 6.13 -4.93
CA ALA A 16 1.48 4.98 -5.78
C ALA A 16 2.03 5.17 -7.20
N CYS A 17 1.97 6.39 -7.71
CA CYS A 17 2.50 6.74 -9.02
C CYS A 17 4.03 6.78 -9.06
N ASP A 18 4.69 7.21 -8.00
CA ASP A 18 6.15 7.10 -7.88
C ASP A 18 6.58 5.64 -7.94
N ALA A 19 5.89 4.76 -7.20
CA ALA A 19 6.18 3.33 -7.23
C ALA A 19 5.91 2.69 -8.60
N GLU A 20 4.89 3.13 -9.35
CA GLU A 20 4.62 2.64 -10.70
C GLU A 20 5.62 3.18 -11.72
N ARG A 21 6.12 4.41 -11.56
CA ARG A 21 7.19 4.94 -12.44
C ARG A 21 8.51 4.20 -12.24
N GLU A 22 8.84 3.83 -11.01
CA GLU A 22 10.09 3.15 -10.68
C GLU A 22 10.05 1.65 -10.97
N PHE A 23 8.91 0.99 -10.69
CA PHE A 23 8.78 -0.47 -10.71
C PHE A 23 7.63 -0.98 -11.57
N GLY A 24 7.03 -0.13 -12.40
CA GLY A 24 5.89 -0.47 -13.24
C GLY A 24 6.25 -1.47 -14.34
N GLU A 25 5.24 -2.23 -14.77
CA GLU A 25 5.36 -3.15 -15.91
C GLU A 25 4.55 -2.62 -17.09
N GLY A 26 4.92 -3.03 -18.30
CA GLY A 26 4.21 -2.67 -19.52
C GLY A 26 4.69 -1.35 -20.11
N ASP A 27 3.79 -0.68 -20.83
CA ASP A 27 4.09 0.55 -21.53
C ASP A 27 4.33 1.72 -20.53
N PRO A 28 5.55 2.27 -20.45
CA PRO A 28 5.86 3.36 -19.55
C PRO A 28 5.03 4.62 -19.84
N ASP A 29 4.65 4.88 -21.09
CA ASP A 29 3.85 6.04 -21.46
C ASP A 29 2.40 5.87 -20.97
N ALA A 30 1.85 4.66 -21.09
CA ALA A 30 0.54 4.33 -20.55
C ALA A 30 0.51 4.41 -19.01
N ASN A 31 1.59 3.99 -18.34
CA ASN A 31 1.73 4.13 -16.89
C ASN A 31 1.88 5.59 -16.47
N ALA A 32 2.68 6.37 -17.20
CA ALA A 32 2.85 7.80 -16.97
C ALA A 32 1.53 8.57 -17.14
N ALA A 33 0.73 8.26 -18.17
CA ALA A 33 -0.57 8.87 -18.41
C ALA A 33 -1.55 8.65 -17.24
N ARG A 34 -1.57 7.45 -16.63
CA ARG A 34 -2.39 7.19 -15.42
C ARG A 34 -1.98 8.03 -14.22
N CYS A 35 -0.72 8.46 -14.23
CA CYS A 35 -0.09 9.27 -13.19
C CYS A 35 -0.04 10.76 -13.51
N GLU A 36 -0.66 11.19 -14.62
CA GLU A 36 -0.77 12.59 -14.98
C GLU A 36 -1.50 13.39 -13.88
N GLY A 37 -0.88 14.50 -13.47
CA GLY A 37 -1.38 15.37 -12.41
C GLY A 37 -1.19 14.83 -10.99
N ALA A 38 -0.59 13.65 -10.79
CA ALA A 38 -0.19 13.20 -9.46
C ALA A 38 1.01 14.02 -8.96
N LYS A 39 0.83 14.75 -7.86
CA LYS A 39 1.84 15.64 -7.28
C LYS A 39 1.94 15.38 -5.78
N GLU A 40 3.13 15.56 -5.21
CA GLU A 40 3.33 15.47 -3.77
C GLU A 40 2.36 16.42 -3.04
N VAL A 41 1.80 15.91 -1.94
CA VAL A 41 0.90 16.66 -1.08
C VAL A 41 1.60 16.88 0.26
N GLY A 42 2.03 18.11 0.51
CA GLY A 42 2.70 18.48 1.76
C GLY A 42 1.79 18.31 2.99
N GLY A 43 2.40 18.01 4.14
CA GLY A 43 1.69 17.88 5.42
C GLY A 43 0.72 16.70 5.49
N VAL A 44 0.99 15.63 4.74
CA VAL A 44 0.27 14.36 4.78
C VAL A 44 1.28 13.24 4.99
N GLU A 45 1.07 12.43 6.01
CA GLU A 45 1.83 11.19 6.18
C GLU A 45 1.26 10.14 5.23
N VAL A 46 2.11 9.39 4.54
CA VAL A 46 1.70 8.35 3.59
C VAL A 46 2.63 7.15 3.68
N GLY A 47 2.07 5.95 3.58
CA GLY A 47 2.87 4.73 3.62
C GLY A 47 2.11 3.50 3.14
N ARG A 48 2.76 2.33 3.27
CA ARG A 48 2.15 1.03 2.98
C ARG A 48 2.12 0.18 4.24
N THR A 49 1.07 -0.62 4.38
CA THR A 49 0.94 -1.57 5.49
C THR A 49 0.24 -2.86 5.07
N SER A 50 0.25 -3.87 5.93
CA SER A 50 -0.40 -5.16 5.72
C SER A 50 -0.52 -5.93 7.04
N ALA A 51 -1.48 -6.86 7.12
CA ALA A 51 -1.51 -7.88 8.17
C ALA A 51 -0.29 -8.82 8.09
N ARG A 52 0.25 -9.02 6.87
CA ARG A 52 1.41 -9.88 6.59
C ARG A 52 2.59 -9.05 6.09
N LEU A 53 3.39 -8.57 7.03
CA LEU A 53 4.52 -7.66 6.78
C LEU A 53 5.75 -8.39 6.24
N ARG A 54 6.41 -7.75 5.26
CA ARG A 54 7.77 -8.09 4.82
C ARG A 54 8.81 -7.29 5.59
N ASN A 55 8.64 -5.97 5.57
CA ASN A 55 9.43 -5.04 6.35
C ASN A 55 8.63 -4.68 7.62
N PRO A 56 9.16 -4.94 8.83
CA PRO A 56 8.49 -4.56 10.08
C PRO A 56 8.18 -3.06 10.20
N ARG A 57 8.95 -2.20 9.51
CA ARG A 57 8.71 -0.75 9.46
C ARG A 57 7.41 -0.35 8.75
N ASN A 58 6.77 -1.28 8.03
CA ASN A 58 5.44 -1.08 7.43
C ASN A 58 4.31 -1.45 8.39
N ALA A 59 4.56 -1.49 9.71
CA ALA A 59 3.53 -1.69 10.70
C ALA A 59 2.37 -0.69 10.49
N PRO A 60 1.11 -1.13 10.65
CA PRO A 60 -0.03 -0.25 10.46
C PRO A 60 0.01 0.88 11.50
N PRO A 61 -0.42 2.11 11.12
CA PRO A 61 -0.61 3.15 12.11
C PRO A 61 -1.66 2.70 13.13
N ALA A 62 -1.56 3.21 14.36
CA ALA A 62 -2.33 2.70 15.51
C ALA A 62 -3.84 2.66 15.23
N TRP A 63 -4.38 3.66 14.55
CA TRP A 63 -5.79 3.76 14.17
C TRP A 63 -6.24 2.70 13.15
N ALA A 64 -5.32 2.11 12.38
CA ALA A 64 -5.63 1.17 11.30
C ALA A 64 -5.50 -0.31 11.72
N VAL A 65 -4.81 -0.61 12.82
CA VAL A 65 -4.39 -1.97 13.20
C VAL A 65 -5.56 -2.96 13.12
N THR A 66 -6.67 -2.67 13.81
CA THR A 66 -7.83 -3.57 13.89
C THR A 66 -8.44 -3.85 12.52
N TYR A 67 -8.57 -2.83 11.67
CA TYR A 67 -9.13 -3.00 10.33
C TYR A 67 -8.18 -3.75 9.38
N VAL A 68 -6.89 -3.46 9.45
CA VAL A 68 -5.89 -4.15 8.63
C VAL A 68 -5.83 -5.64 8.98
N VAL A 69 -5.88 -5.99 10.27
CA VAL A 69 -5.88 -7.39 10.71
C VAL A 69 -7.17 -8.09 10.32
N SER A 70 -8.34 -7.45 10.47
CA SER A 70 -9.64 -8.07 10.15
C SER A 70 -9.87 -8.36 8.67
N THR A 71 -9.03 -7.81 7.79
CA THR A 71 -9.11 -8.00 6.34
C THR A 71 -8.12 -9.03 5.79
N ASP A 72 -7.30 -9.66 6.65
CA ASP A 72 -6.35 -10.67 6.21
C ASP A 72 -7.05 -11.86 5.51
N GLY A 73 -6.44 -12.34 4.42
CA GLY A 73 -6.99 -13.44 3.62
C GLY A 73 -8.18 -13.07 2.71
N ARG A 74 -8.68 -11.83 2.74
CA ARG A 74 -9.74 -11.40 1.82
C ARG A 74 -9.23 -11.17 0.39
N LYS A 75 -10.13 -11.24 -0.58
CA LYS A 75 -9.90 -10.75 -1.94
C LYS A 75 -9.94 -9.23 -1.98
N ALA A 76 -9.04 -8.60 -2.74
CA ALA A 76 -8.99 -7.15 -2.85
C ALA A 76 -10.30 -6.55 -3.38
N ALA A 77 -10.96 -7.23 -4.32
CA ALA A 77 -12.26 -6.83 -4.86
C ALA A 77 -13.39 -6.74 -3.81
N ALA A 78 -13.24 -7.40 -2.66
CA ALA A 78 -14.21 -7.36 -1.57
C ALA A 78 -13.91 -6.26 -0.52
N VAL A 79 -12.83 -5.49 -0.72
CA VAL A 79 -12.37 -4.46 0.21
C VAL A 79 -12.31 -3.13 -0.53
N GLY A 80 -13.13 -2.17 -0.13
CA GLY A 80 -13.09 -0.81 -0.67
C GLY A 80 -12.10 0.10 0.09
N PRO A 81 -11.81 1.29 -0.44
CA PRO A 81 -11.23 2.37 0.34
C PRO A 81 -12.08 2.66 1.58
N VAL A 82 -11.43 3.01 2.69
CA VAL A 82 -12.12 3.40 3.94
C VAL A 82 -11.44 4.61 4.55
N ALA A 83 -12.25 5.59 4.94
CA ALA A 83 -11.82 6.78 5.65
C ALA A 83 -12.20 6.67 7.13
N PHE A 84 -11.32 7.16 7.99
CA PHE A 84 -11.48 7.21 9.43
C PHE A 84 -11.46 8.67 9.87
N ASP A 85 -12.44 9.04 10.70
CA ASP A 85 -12.37 10.29 11.44
C ASP A 85 -11.49 10.07 12.68
N LEU A 86 -10.37 10.79 12.75
CA LEU A 86 -9.40 10.71 13.85
C LEU A 86 -9.44 11.95 14.76
N GLY A 87 -10.53 12.72 14.71
CA GLY A 87 -10.68 14.00 15.42
C GLY A 87 -10.09 15.15 14.61
N ASP A 88 -8.84 15.52 14.87
CA ASP A 88 -8.15 16.62 14.17
C ASP A 88 -7.54 16.20 12.82
N SER A 89 -7.56 14.90 12.48
CA SER A 89 -7.07 14.37 11.19
C SER A 89 -8.08 13.41 10.54
N VAL A 90 -7.81 13.05 9.30
CA VAL A 90 -8.48 11.98 8.55
C VAL A 90 -7.45 10.92 8.22
N GLY A 91 -7.75 9.68 8.59
CA GLY A 91 -7.01 8.50 8.14
C GLY A 91 -7.69 7.90 6.90
N LEU A 92 -6.91 7.42 5.94
CA LEU A 92 -7.41 6.79 4.72
C LEU A 92 -6.65 5.49 4.48
N LEU A 93 -7.36 4.40 4.19
CA LEU A 93 -6.80 3.17 3.65
C LEU A 93 -7.29 2.94 2.23
N LYS A 94 -6.38 2.59 1.33
CA LYS A 94 -6.69 2.14 -0.04
C LYS A 94 -6.08 0.75 -0.29
N PRO A 95 -6.89 -0.25 -0.68
CA PRO A 95 -6.42 -1.63 -0.82
C PRO A 95 -5.37 -1.78 -1.93
N ILE A 96 -4.41 -2.68 -1.72
CA ILE A 96 -3.41 -3.09 -2.69
C ILE A 96 -3.75 -4.51 -3.13
N GLU A 97 -4.04 -4.68 -4.41
CA GLU A 97 -4.33 -5.99 -5.01
C GLU A 97 -3.04 -6.69 -5.46
N ILE A 98 -2.96 -8.00 -5.22
CA ILE A 98 -1.95 -8.87 -5.82
C ILE A 98 -2.22 -9.02 -7.32
N ARG A 99 -1.34 -8.46 -8.13
CA ARG A 99 -1.29 -8.69 -9.59
C ARG A 99 -0.24 -9.76 -9.92
N ARG A 100 -0.17 -10.17 -11.19
CA ARG A 100 0.74 -11.24 -11.66
C ARG A 100 2.19 -11.03 -11.22
N ARG A 101 2.74 -9.82 -11.41
CA ARG A 101 4.12 -9.47 -11.01
C ARG A 101 4.40 -9.62 -9.52
N CYS A 102 3.41 -9.36 -8.69
CA CYS A 102 3.55 -9.46 -7.24
C CYS A 102 3.91 -10.89 -6.82
N LEU A 103 3.46 -11.89 -7.58
CA LEU A 103 3.66 -13.31 -7.27
C LEU A 103 5.11 -13.77 -7.39
N ALA A 104 5.98 -13.02 -8.09
CA ALA A 104 7.42 -13.31 -8.12
C ALA A 104 8.05 -13.33 -6.72
N CYS A 105 7.50 -12.55 -5.78
CA CYS A 105 8.00 -12.46 -4.41
C CYS A 105 6.93 -12.74 -3.34
N HIS A 106 5.64 -12.75 -3.69
CA HIS A 106 4.53 -12.88 -2.72
C HIS A 106 3.74 -14.18 -2.85
N ALA A 107 4.05 -15.05 -3.82
CA ALA A 107 3.45 -16.38 -3.90
C ALA A 107 3.87 -17.27 -2.71
N THR A 108 3.43 -18.54 -2.73
CA THR A 108 3.95 -19.53 -1.77
C THR A 108 5.46 -19.72 -1.98
N LEU A 109 6.20 -20.12 -0.94
CA LEU A 109 7.66 -20.21 -0.98
C LEU A 109 8.19 -21.23 -2.01
N GLU A 110 7.37 -22.21 -2.36
CA GLU A 110 7.65 -23.24 -3.36
C GLU A 110 7.54 -22.69 -4.79
N ARG A 111 6.71 -21.65 -4.98
CA ARG A 111 6.47 -21.01 -6.28
C ARG A 111 7.41 -19.83 -6.54
N ILE A 112 8.17 -19.40 -5.53
CA ILE A 112 9.18 -18.34 -5.65
C ILE A 112 10.51 -18.99 -6.08
N ALA A 113 11.20 -18.35 -7.02
CA ALA A 113 12.51 -18.81 -7.49
C ALA A 113 13.52 -18.97 -6.33
N PRO A 114 14.37 -20.01 -6.32
CA PRO A 114 15.30 -20.27 -5.21
C PRO A 114 16.15 -19.05 -4.82
N ASP A 115 16.76 -18.37 -5.79
CA ASP A 115 17.62 -17.21 -5.56
C ASP A 115 16.85 -16.05 -4.90
N THR A 116 15.62 -15.79 -5.36
CA THR A 116 14.74 -14.77 -4.77
C THR A 116 14.37 -15.13 -3.34
N ARG A 117 14.02 -16.39 -3.08
CA ARG A 117 13.69 -16.87 -1.73
C ARG A 117 14.88 -16.72 -0.78
N ASP A 118 16.07 -17.06 -1.22
CA ASP A 118 17.28 -16.98 -0.39
C ASP A 118 17.69 -15.53 -0.13
N TRP A 119 17.55 -14.65 -1.12
CA TRP A 119 17.71 -13.21 -0.91
C TRP A 119 16.67 -12.67 0.08
N LEU A 120 15.39 -13.03 -0.06
CA LEU A 120 14.33 -12.58 0.84
C LEU A 120 14.58 -13.03 2.29
N ARG A 121 15.02 -14.27 2.51
CA ARG A 121 15.35 -14.78 3.86
C ARG A 121 16.48 -13.99 4.52
N ARG A 122 17.52 -13.62 3.76
CA ARG A 122 18.64 -12.82 4.28
C ARG A 122 18.22 -11.37 4.54
N ALA A 123 17.50 -10.76 3.60
CA ALA A 123 17.12 -9.34 3.68
C ALA A 123 15.97 -9.09 4.67
N TYR A 124 15.07 -10.06 4.83
CA TYR A 124 13.87 -9.97 5.66
C TYR A 124 13.66 -11.26 6.48
N PRO A 125 14.43 -11.46 7.57
CA PRO A 125 14.34 -12.69 8.38
C PRO A 125 12.97 -12.93 9.04
N GLN A 126 12.17 -11.87 9.19
CA GLN A 126 10.84 -11.89 9.79
C GLN A 126 9.72 -11.73 8.75
N ASP A 127 10.02 -11.97 7.47
CA ASP A 127 9.05 -11.82 6.38
C ASP A 127 7.88 -12.80 6.52
N ARG A 128 6.67 -12.24 6.57
CA ARG A 128 5.40 -13.00 6.59
C ARG A 128 4.61 -12.84 5.29
N SER A 129 5.14 -12.11 4.31
CA SER A 129 4.42 -11.66 3.13
C SER A 129 4.43 -12.68 1.99
N PHE A 130 3.99 -13.90 2.29
CA PHE A 130 3.96 -15.03 1.36
C PHE A 130 2.57 -15.66 1.28
N GLY A 131 2.42 -16.58 0.33
CA GLY A 131 1.23 -17.41 0.19
C GLY A 131 0.04 -16.69 -0.46
N TYR A 132 0.29 -15.60 -1.17
CA TYR A 132 -0.74 -14.90 -1.92
C TYR A 132 -1.03 -15.55 -3.27
N ALA A 133 -2.28 -15.42 -3.71
CA ALA A 133 -2.77 -15.71 -5.05
C ALA A 133 -3.20 -14.43 -5.78
N LEU A 134 -3.41 -14.54 -7.09
CA LEU A 134 -3.90 -13.44 -7.90
C LEU A 134 -5.25 -12.91 -7.36
N GLY A 135 -5.37 -11.59 -7.24
CA GLY A 135 -6.57 -10.90 -6.73
C GLY A 135 -6.69 -10.87 -5.20
N ASP A 136 -5.73 -11.45 -4.46
CA ASP A 136 -5.71 -11.34 -3.00
C ASP A 136 -5.42 -9.90 -2.56
N LEU A 137 -5.91 -9.54 -1.38
CA LEU A 137 -5.54 -8.31 -0.71
C LEU A 137 -4.12 -8.43 -0.16
N ARG A 138 -3.17 -7.69 -0.74
CA ARG A 138 -1.79 -7.60 -0.25
C ARG A 138 -1.70 -6.81 1.05
N GLY A 139 -2.52 -5.77 1.18
CA GLY A 139 -2.44 -4.78 2.25
C GLY A 139 -3.02 -3.46 1.77
N PHE A 140 -2.52 -2.35 2.31
CA PHE A 140 -3.07 -1.03 2.05
C PHE A 140 -1.98 0.01 1.81
N TRP A 141 -2.26 0.96 0.93
CA TRP A 141 -1.75 2.31 1.11
C TRP A 141 -2.51 2.97 2.25
N TRP A 142 -1.82 3.69 3.10
CA TRP A 142 -2.43 4.51 4.12
C TRP A 142 -1.97 5.95 3.98
N ALA A 143 -2.84 6.89 4.37
CA ALA A 143 -2.46 8.29 4.55
C ALA A 143 -3.17 8.89 5.75
N GLU A 144 -2.52 9.86 6.39
CA GLU A 144 -3.09 10.66 7.46
C GLU A 144 -2.90 12.16 7.16
N ALA A 145 -4.01 12.89 7.12
CA ALA A 145 -4.03 14.31 6.81
C ALA A 145 -4.79 15.11 7.88
N ALA A 146 -4.15 16.11 8.48
CA ALA A 146 -4.80 17.01 9.46
C ALA A 146 -5.97 17.78 8.84
N LYS A 147 -7.12 17.95 9.49
CA LYS A 147 -8.28 18.71 8.97
C LYS A 147 -7.99 20.21 8.85
N ARG A 148 -7.10 20.72 9.70
CA ARG A 148 -6.57 22.08 9.64
C ARG A 148 -5.08 21.99 9.30
N PRO A 149 -4.55 22.77 8.33
CA PRO A 149 -3.12 22.81 8.10
C PRO A 149 -2.42 23.40 9.34
N ALA A 150 -1.20 22.91 9.62
CA ALA A 150 -0.35 23.55 10.60
C ALA A 150 -0.12 25.01 10.20
N HIS A 151 -0.31 25.92 11.16
CA HIS A 151 -0.08 27.37 10.99
C HIS A 151 1.40 27.69 10.79
#